data_AF-A0A6P3YA79-F1
#
_entry.id   AF-A0A6P3YA79-F1
#
_cell.length_a   1.000
_cell.length_b   1.000
_cell.length_c   1.000
_cell.angle_alpha   90.00
_cell.angle_beta   90.00
_cell.angle_gamma   90.00
#
_symmetry.space_group_name_H-M   'P 1'
#
loop_
_entity.id
_entity.type
_entity.pdbx_description
1 polymer ?
#
loop_
_entity_poly.entity_id
_entity_poly.type
_entity_poly.pdbx_seq_one_letter_code
_entity_poly.pdbx_strand_id
1 'polypeptide(L)'
;VCKIDLFGLTAEEKEIIGVVKNVSEAKSIKSFDIFHILAEYITESCLLDLILPLKEVLVKTHSHKTIHKIVECLRNISLGLADNTYIPMEKMLIFLYGIISESIPALMSEKECKKLAKEEAKVLEFRQKQDCFIIPPEPKSRMGIKAAAKTTKNANVHVMVEFGLKLYHILLKREKVT
;
A
#
# COMPACT_ATOMS: atom_id res chain seq x y z
N VAL A 1 3.33 -7.99 -14.95
CA VAL A 1 2.14 -8.57 -15.60
C VAL A 1 0.90 -8.44 -14.73
N CYS A 2 0.82 -9.06 -13.54
CA CYS A 2 -0.37 -9.02 -12.67
C CYS A 2 -0.86 -7.59 -12.34
N LYS A 3 0.06 -6.64 -12.12
CA LYS A 3 -0.27 -5.22 -11.90
C LYS A 3 -1.06 -4.62 -13.07
N ILE A 4 -0.67 -4.94 -14.31
CA ILE A 4 -1.31 -4.41 -15.52
C ILE A 4 -2.69 -5.07 -15.71
N ASP A 5 -2.77 -6.38 -15.50
CA ASP A 5 -4.01 -7.14 -15.63
C ASP A 5 -5.10 -6.71 -14.62
N LEU A 6 -4.70 -6.29 -13.41
CA LEU A 6 -5.65 -5.92 -12.34
C LEU A 6 -5.90 -4.42 -12.19
N PHE A 7 -4.93 -3.58 -12.55
CA PHE A 7 -4.96 -2.14 -12.29
C PHE A 7 -4.63 -1.26 -13.51
N GLY A 8 -4.33 -1.87 -14.66
CA GLY A 8 -4.04 -1.16 -15.91
C GLY A 8 -5.22 -1.14 -16.88
N LEU A 9 -4.95 -0.71 -18.12
CA LEU A 9 -5.94 -0.64 -19.19
C LEU A 9 -6.63 -1.98 -19.46
N THR A 10 -5.88 -3.08 -19.37
CA THR A 10 -6.42 -4.44 -19.50
C THR A 10 -7.52 -4.72 -18.46
N ALA A 11 -7.38 -4.18 -17.25
CA ALA A 11 -8.39 -4.34 -16.21
C ALA A 11 -9.69 -3.58 -16.55
N GLU A 12 -9.56 -2.40 -17.17
CA GLU A 12 -10.70 -1.58 -17.60
C GLU A 12 -11.43 -2.24 -18.78
N GLU A 13 -10.69 -2.80 -19.74
CA GLU A 13 -11.25 -3.57 -20.85
C GLU A 13 -12.07 -4.78 -20.36
N LYS A 14 -11.58 -5.47 -19.33
CA LYS A 14 -12.27 -6.60 -18.68
C LYS A 14 -13.54 -6.19 -17.91
N GLU A 15 -13.79 -4.90 -17.70
CA GLU A 15 -15.04 -4.40 -17.13
C GLU A 15 -16.10 -4.10 -18.21
N ILE A 16 -15.73 -4.11 -19.50
CA ILE A 16 -16.63 -3.87 -20.63
C ILE A 16 -17.36 -5.16 -20.99
N ILE A 17 -18.68 -5.20 -20.75
CA ILE A 17 -19.54 -6.37 -21.01
C ILE A 17 -19.41 -6.89 -22.45
N GLY A 18 -19.28 -5.99 -23.43
CA GLY A 18 -19.08 -6.35 -24.83
C GLY A 18 -17.79 -7.11 -25.10
N VAL A 19 -16.70 -6.77 -24.40
CA VAL A 19 -15.40 -7.44 -24.51
C VAL A 19 -15.45 -8.81 -23.81
N VAL A 20 -15.99 -8.84 -22.59
CA VAL A 20 -16.14 -10.07 -21.79
C VAL A 20 -17.00 -11.11 -22.50
N LYS A 21 -18.04 -10.69 -23.23
CA LYS A 21 -18.91 -11.61 -23.98
C LYS A 21 -18.15 -12.34 -25.08
N ASN A 22 -17.23 -11.64 -25.75
CA ASN A 22 -16.59 -12.10 -26.97
C ASN A 22 -15.25 -12.81 -26.73
N VAL A 23 -14.58 -12.55 -25.60
CA VAL A 23 -13.23 -13.08 -25.33
C VAL A 23 -13.21 -13.84 -23.99
N SER A 24 -12.78 -15.10 -24.01
CA SER A 24 -12.71 -15.94 -22.79
C SER A 24 -11.65 -15.47 -21.81
N GLU A 25 -10.54 -14.90 -22.29
CA GLU A 25 -9.49 -14.31 -21.46
C GLU A 25 -10.04 -13.18 -20.56
N ALA A 26 -10.99 -12.39 -21.08
CA ALA A 26 -11.62 -11.32 -20.33
C ALA A 26 -12.58 -11.83 -19.24
N LYS A 27 -13.01 -13.10 -19.31
CA LYS A 27 -13.84 -13.74 -18.29
C LYS A 27 -13.02 -14.26 -17.10
N SER A 28 -11.71 -14.46 -17.27
CA SER A 28 -10.86 -15.05 -16.25
C SER A 28 -9.85 -14.04 -15.70
N ILE A 29 -9.69 -14.06 -14.37
CA ILE A 29 -8.68 -13.25 -13.68
C ILE A 29 -7.80 -14.22 -12.89
N LYS A 30 -6.71 -14.65 -13.52
CA LYS A 30 -5.73 -15.57 -12.92
C LYS A 30 -4.66 -14.85 -12.09
N SER A 31 -4.58 -13.54 -12.18
CA SER A 31 -3.59 -12.73 -11.45
C SER A 31 -3.65 -12.90 -9.93
N PHE A 32 -4.84 -13.17 -9.37
CA PHE A 32 -5.00 -13.47 -7.94
C PHE A 32 -4.31 -14.78 -7.54
N ASP A 33 -4.52 -15.84 -8.32
CA ASP A 33 -3.88 -17.14 -8.11
C ASP A 33 -2.35 -17.02 -8.27
N ILE A 34 -1.90 -16.24 -9.25
CA ILE A 34 -0.47 -15.98 -9.47
C ILE A 34 0.16 -15.28 -8.26
N PHE A 35 -0.55 -14.33 -7.64
CA PHE A 35 -0.05 -13.69 -6.41
C PHE A 35 0.10 -14.66 -5.24
N HIS A 36 -0.82 -15.63 -5.11
CA HIS A 36 -0.70 -16.70 -4.12
C HIS A 36 0.54 -17.56 -4.36
N ILE A 37 0.69 -18.07 -5.59
CA ILE A 37 1.83 -18.91 -5.98
C ILE A 37 3.15 -18.16 -5.80
N LEU A 38 3.23 -16.89 -6.22
CA LEU A 38 4.42 -16.08 -6.00
C LEU A 38 4.73 -15.97 -4.51
N ALA A 39 3.74 -15.67 -3.67
CA ALA A 39 3.93 -15.54 -2.24
C ALA A 39 4.41 -16.84 -1.56
N GLU A 40 4.03 -18.00 -2.08
CA GLU A 40 4.46 -19.32 -1.58
C GLU A 40 5.94 -19.63 -1.86
N TYR A 41 6.47 -19.19 -3.02
CA TYR A 41 7.79 -19.58 -3.51
C TYR A 41 8.86 -18.47 -3.50
N ILE A 42 8.53 -17.24 -3.09
CA ILE A 42 9.53 -16.15 -3.00
C ILE A 42 10.49 -16.32 -1.82
N THR A 43 11.67 -15.70 -1.94
CA THR A 43 12.66 -15.53 -0.86
C THR A 43 12.51 -14.17 -0.17
N GLU A 44 13.19 -13.99 0.97
CA GLU A 44 13.19 -12.75 1.76
C GLU A 44 13.47 -11.49 0.93
N SER A 45 14.41 -11.57 -0.02
CA SER A 45 14.83 -10.43 -0.85
C SER A 45 13.70 -9.87 -1.74
N CYS A 46 12.77 -10.71 -2.16
CA CYS A 46 11.72 -10.35 -3.11
C CYS A 46 10.41 -9.92 -2.41
N LEU A 47 10.38 -9.93 -1.08
CA LEU A 47 9.15 -9.69 -0.32
C LEU A 47 8.66 -8.24 -0.50
N LEU A 48 9.58 -7.28 -0.51
CA LEU A 48 9.25 -5.88 -0.83
C LEU A 48 8.83 -5.70 -2.29
N ASP A 49 9.46 -6.40 -3.23
CA ASP A 49 9.14 -6.32 -4.66
C ASP A 49 7.71 -6.79 -4.95
N LEU A 50 7.19 -7.73 -4.16
CA LEU A 50 5.82 -8.20 -4.25
C LEU A 50 4.80 -7.16 -3.74
N ILE A 51 5.13 -6.49 -2.63
CA ILE A 51 4.18 -5.65 -1.87
C ILE A 51 4.18 -4.19 -2.36
N LEU A 52 5.34 -3.66 -2.74
CA LEU A 52 5.49 -2.26 -3.18
C LEU A 52 4.53 -1.87 -4.31
N PRO A 53 4.37 -2.67 -5.38
CA PRO A 53 3.45 -2.33 -6.47
C PRO A 53 1.99 -2.19 -6.00
N LEU A 54 1.56 -2.95 -5.01
CA LEU A 54 0.21 -2.87 -4.45
C LEU A 54 0.05 -1.62 -3.60
N LYS A 55 1.05 -1.30 -2.78
CA LYS A 55 1.07 -0.04 -2.00
C LYS A 55 0.99 1.18 -2.91
N GLU A 56 1.75 1.22 -3.99
CA GLU A 56 1.74 2.35 -4.93
C GLU A 56 0.33 2.61 -5.50
N VAL A 57 -0.38 1.55 -5.86
CA VAL A 57 -1.75 1.65 -6.38
C VAL A 57 -2.70 2.08 -5.26
N LEU A 58 -2.51 1.55 -4.04
CA LEU A 58 -3.33 1.85 -2.87
C LEU A 58 -3.27 3.33 -2.47
N VAL A 59 -2.08 3.95 -2.52
CA VAL A 59 -1.87 5.37 -2.20
C VAL A 59 -2.48 6.30 -3.26
N LYS A 60 -2.49 5.89 -4.52
CA LYS A 60 -3.01 6.69 -5.65
C LYS A 60 -4.52 6.54 -5.86
N THR A 61 -5.10 5.44 -5.38
CA THR A 61 -6.48 5.07 -5.66
C THR A 61 -7.49 5.82 -4.78
N HIS A 62 -8.59 6.24 -5.41
CA HIS A 62 -9.80 6.72 -4.73
C HIS A 62 -11.05 5.84 -5.01
N SER A 63 -10.89 4.81 -5.85
CA SER A 63 -11.97 3.88 -6.20
C SER A 63 -12.06 2.73 -5.19
N HIS A 64 -13.23 2.57 -4.57
CA HIS A 64 -13.49 1.43 -3.69
C HIS A 64 -13.32 0.08 -4.39
N LYS A 65 -13.69 -0.02 -5.68
CA LYS A 65 -13.50 -1.25 -6.47
C LYS A 65 -12.02 -1.66 -6.53
N THR A 66 -11.14 -0.70 -6.78
CA THR A 66 -9.70 -0.93 -6.86
C THR A 66 -9.12 -1.29 -5.49
N ILE A 67 -9.58 -0.65 -4.41
CA ILE A 67 -9.21 -1.04 -3.04
C ILE A 67 -9.60 -2.49 -2.77
N HIS A 68 -10.81 -2.90 -3.14
CA HIS A 68 -11.27 -4.27 -2.95
C HIS A 68 -10.42 -5.28 -3.73
N LYS A 69 -10.04 -4.97 -4.98
CA LYS A 69 -9.08 -5.79 -5.76
C LYS A 69 -7.72 -5.92 -5.03
N ILE A 70 -7.21 -4.83 -4.43
CA ILE A 70 -5.97 -4.86 -3.65
C ILE A 70 -6.11 -5.73 -2.40
N VAL A 71 -7.23 -5.62 -1.67
CA VAL A 71 -7.52 -6.45 -0.50
C VAL A 71 -7.52 -7.94 -0.86
N GLU A 72 -8.13 -8.31 -1.99
CA GLU A 72 -8.10 -9.70 -2.46
C GLU A 72 -6.69 -10.14 -2.88
N CYS A 73 -5.88 -9.28 -3.50
CA CYS A 73 -4.47 -9.60 -3.77
C CYS A 73 -3.71 -9.86 -2.47
N LEU A 74 -3.84 -8.96 -1.49
CA LEU A 74 -3.20 -9.08 -0.18
C LEU A 74 -3.66 -10.33 0.56
N ARG A 75 -4.93 -10.71 0.45
CA ARG A 75 -5.47 -11.97 1.01
C ARG A 75 -4.76 -13.19 0.41
N ASN A 76 -4.65 -13.26 -0.91
CA ASN A 76 -3.97 -14.36 -1.60
C ASN A 76 -2.48 -14.43 -1.25
N ILE A 77 -1.83 -13.26 -1.14
CA ILE A 77 -0.45 -13.13 -0.68
C ILE A 77 -0.31 -13.61 0.76
N SER A 78 -1.20 -13.23 1.69
CA SER A 78 -1.16 -13.71 3.07
C SER A 78 -1.25 -15.23 3.15
N LEU A 79 -2.12 -15.84 2.34
CA LEU A 79 -2.23 -17.30 2.29
C LEU A 79 -0.93 -17.93 1.78
N GLY A 80 -0.37 -17.44 0.67
CA GLY A 80 0.88 -17.97 0.12
C GLY A 80 2.07 -17.78 1.06
N LEU A 81 2.21 -16.61 1.69
CA LEU A 81 3.27 -16.34 2.69
C LEU A 81 3.13 -17.23 3.93
N ALA A 82 1.90 -17.57 4.32
CA ALA A 82 1.66 -18.46 5.44
C ALA A 82 2.04 -19.92 5.13
N ASP A 83 2.10 -20.31 3.86
CA ASP A 83 2.53 -21.63 3.39
C ASP A 83 4.00 -21.66 2.95
N ASN A 84 4.62 -20.49 2.74
CA ASN A 84 6.01 -20.33 2.34
C ASN A 84 7.01 -20.91 3.38
N THR A 85 7.92 -21.77 2.91
CA THR A 85 8.99 -22.39 3.71
C THR A 85 10.38 -21.82 3.43
N TYR A 86 10.52 -20.96 2.41
CA TYR A 86 11.78 -20.36 1.98
C TYR A 86 12.17 -19.14 2.82
N ILE A 87 11.23 -18.58 3.59
CA ILE A 87 11.44 -17.42 4.43
C ILE A 87 11.44 -17.86 5.89
N PRO A 88 12.56 -17.68 6.63
CA PRO A 88 12.61 -17.98 8.05
C PRO A 88 11.56 -17.21 8.85
N MET A 89 10.98 -17.84 9.87
CA MET A 89 9.92 -17.25 10.71
C MET A 89 10.35 -15.92 11.34
N GLU A 90 11.61 -15.83 11.79
CA GLU A 90 12.19 -14.60 12.36
C GLU A 90 12.12 -13.43 11.38
N LYS A 91 12.49 -13.67 10.11
CA LYS A 91 12.48 -12.67 9.05
C LYS A 91 11.06 -12.26 8.67
N MET A 92 10.15 -13.23 8.62
CA MET A 92 8.73 -12.97 8.43
C MET A 92 8.18 -12.07 9.54
N LEU A 93 8.48 -12.34 10.81
CA LEU A 93 8.03 -11.53 11.94
C LEU A 93 8.61 -10.11 11.93
N ILE A 94 9.89 -9.94 11.58
CA ILE A 94 10.50 -8.62 11.38
C ILE A 94 9.77 -7.85 10.29
N PHE A 95 9.44 -8.50 9.19
CA PHE A 95 8.67 -7.89 8.11
C PHE A 95 7.26 -7.47 8.58
N LEU A 96 6.53 -8.34 9.29
CA LEU A 96 5.21 -8.02 9.83
C LEU A 96 5.26 -6.84 10.80
N TYR A 97 6.22 -6.85 11.72
CA TYR A 97 6.44 -5.73 12.63
C TYR A 97 6.65 -4.44 11.84
N GLY A 98 7.47 -4.48 10.80
CA GLY A 98 7.75 -3.32 9.95
C GLY A 98 6.54 -2.78 9.19
N ILE A 99 5.58 -3.63 8.82
CA ILE A 99 4.29 -3.19 8.25
C ILE A 99 3.40 -2.57 9.32
N ILE A 100 3.23 -3.26 10.46
CA ILE A 100 2.26 -2.88 11.50
C ILE A 100 2.68 -1.60 12.20
N SER A 101 3.98 -1.44 12.47
CA SER A 101 4.54 -0.24 13.09
C SER A 101 4.76 0.92 12.12
N GLU A 102 4.41 0.74 10.84
CA GLU A 102 4.75 1.67 9.76
C GLU A 102 6.25 2.02 9.75
N SER A 103 7.15 1.12 10.18
CA SER A 103 8.58 1.45 10.33
C SER A 103 9.42 1.18 9.09
N ILE A 104 8.87 0.54 8.05
CA ILE A 104 9.58 0.31 6.78
C ILE A 104 9.45 1.58 5.92
N PRO A 105 10.52 2.35 5.68
CA PRO A 105 10.43 3.64 4.96
C PRO A 105 9.84 3.50 3.56
N ALA A 106 10.12 2.38 2.88
CA ALA A 106 9.54 2.06 1.59
C ALA A 106 8.02 1.81 1.66
N LEU A 107 7.48 1.42 2.83
CA LEU A 107 6.07 1.17 3.08
C LEU A 107 5.37 2.28 3.90
N MET A 108 6.11 3.26 4.40
CA MET A 108 5.60 4.42 5.13
C MET A 108 4.69 5.32 4.29
N SER A 109 3.79 6.01 4.99
CA SER A 109 2.99 7.08 4.41
C SER A 109 3.79 8.38 4.32
N GLU A 110 3.57 9.19 3.26
CA GLU A 110 4.28 10.47 3.09
C GLU A 110 4.13 11.43 4.28
N LYS A 111 3.06 11.31 5.08
CA LYS A 111 2.85 12.15 6.27
C LYS A 111 3.87 11.85 7.36
N GLU A 112 4.31 10.62 7.51
CA GLU A 112 5.26 10.24 8.55
C GLU A 112 6.69 10.58 8.15
N CYS A 113 7.07 10.36 6.88
CA CYS A 113 8.32 10.90 6.35
C CYS A 113 8.40 12.44 6.50
N LYS A 114 7.27 13.14 6.29
CA LYS A 114 7.19 14.60 6.50
C LYS A 114 7.15 15.00 7.97
N LYS A 115 6.71 14.16 8.90
CA LYS A 115 6.78 14.44 10.35
C LYS A 115 8.23 14.35 10.84
N LEU A 116 8.93 13.26 10.50
CA LEU A 116 10.34 13.06 10.82
C LEU A 116 11.20 14.18 10.24
N ALA A 117 11.03 14.49 8.95
CA ALA A 117 11.76 15.59 8.30
C ALA A 117 11.39 16.98 8.87
N LYS A 118 10.14 17.19 9.33
CA LYS A 118 9.73 18.44 9.98
C LYS A 118 10.24 18.57 11.40
N GLU A 119 10.41 17.48 12.14
CA GLU A 119 11.02 17.50 13.48
C GLU A 119 12.51 17.84 13.37
N GLU A 120 13.23 17.24 12.42
CA GLU A 120 14.62 17.58 12.13
C GLU A 120 14.78 19.03 11.64
N ALA A 121 13.90 19.50 10.74
CA ALA A 121 13.92 20.88 10.26
C ALA A 121 13.51 21.91 11.32
N LYS A 122 12.55 21.59 12.21
CA LYS A 122 12.14 22.49 13.31
C LYS A 122 13.27 22.74 14.30
N VAL A 123 14.10 21.74 14.58
CA VAL A 123 15.27 21.87 15.47
C VAL A 123 16.33 22.81 14.87
N LEU A 124 16.46 22.81 13.53
CA LEU A 124 17.34 23.74 12.80
C LEU A 124 16.74 25.15 12.67
N GLU A 125 15.44 25.27 12.41
CA GLU A 125 14.74 26.56 12.28
C GLU A 125 14.64 27.33 13.62
N PHE A 126 14.48 26.64 14.75
CA PHE A 126 14.44 27.29 16.08
C PHE A 126 15.76 27.97 16.44
N ARG A 127 16.88 27.56 15.81
CA ARG A 127 18.20 28.19 16.00
C ARG A 127 18.47 29.38 15.06
N GLN A 128 17.63 29.59 14.04
CA GLN A 128 17.90 30.59 13.00
C GLN A 128 16.89 31.76 12.95
N LYS A 129 15.74 31.67 13.62
CA LYS A 129 14.69 32.67 13.46
C LYS A 129 14.82 33.80 14.49
N GLN A 130 15.45 34.91 14.08
CA GLN A 130 15.23 36.22 14.70
C GLN A 130 13.90 36.80 14.21
N ASP A 131 13.22 37.50 15.11
CA ASP A 131 11.86 38.02 15.01
C ASP A 131 11.56 38.73 13.69
N CYS A 132 10.68 38.15 12.87
CA CYS A 132 10.02 38.87 11.78
C CYS A 132 8.64 38.26 11.52
N PHE A 133 7.66 39.17 11.34
CA PHE A 133 6.28 38.98 10.85
C PHE A 133 5.17 38.89 11.90
N ILE A 134 4.76 40.06 12.43
CA ILE A 134 3.45 40.29 13.05
C ILE A 134 2.33 40.38 11.99
N ILE A 135 2.68 40.59 10.71
CA ILE A 135 1.70 40.72 9.62
C ILE A 135 1.60 39.39 8.86
N PRO A 136 0.45 38.69 8.91
CA PRO A 136 0.23 37.52 8.07
C PRO A 136 0.18 37.94 6.59
N PRO A 137 0.75 37.14 5.67
CA PRO A 137 0.71 37.45 4.24
C PRO A 137 -0.73 37.52 3.74
N GLU A 138 -0.99 38.40 2.77
CA GLU A 138 -2.33 38.58 2.20
C GLU A 138 -2.94 37.24 1.74
N PRO A 139 -4.21 36.98 2.08
CA PRO A 139 -4.85 35.72 1.76
C PRO A 139 -4.92 35.53 0.24
N LYS A 140 -4.21 34.51 -0.28
CA LYS A 140 -4.06 34.20 -1.71
C LYS A 140 -5.35 33.79 -2.45
N SER A 141 -6.53 33.96 -1.84
CA SER A 141 -7.82 33.57 -2.40
C SER A 141 -8.65 34.80 -2.79
N ARG A 142 -8.29 35.44 -3.91
CA ARG A 142 -9.07 36.54 -4.50
C ARG A 142 -10.09 36.07 -5.56
N MET A 143 -10.10 34.80 -5.96
CA MET A 143 -10.82 34.37 -7.18
C MET A 143 -11.55 33.01 -7.12
N GLY A 144 -12.03 32.57 -5.95
CA GLY A 144 -13.01 31.46 -5.91
C GLY A 144 -12.53 30.13 -6.52
N ILE A 145 -11.21 29.89 -6.57
CA ILE A 145 -10.67 28.57 -6.88
C ILE A 145 -11.10 27.66 -5.75
N LYS A 146 -12.18 26.90 -5.98
CA LYS A 146 -12.73 25.91 -5.07
C LYS A 146 -11.55 25.12 -4.51
N ALA A 147 -11.33 25.23 -3.20
CA ALA A 147 -10.30 24.47 -2.51
C ALA A 147 -10.47 23.02 -2.97
N ALA A 148 -9.51 22.51 -3.74
CA ALA A 148 -9.56 21.12 -4.19
C ALA A 148 -9.81 20.27 -2.95
N ALA A 149 -10.83 19.41 -3.01
CA ALA A 149 -11.24 18.61 -1.87
C ALA A 149 -10.00 18.00 -1.22
N LYS A 150 -9.87 18.11 0.12
CA LYS A 150 -8.72 17.60 0.87
C LYS A 150 -8.70 16.07 0.78
N THR A 151 -8.23 15.52 -0.33
CA THR A 151 -8.02 14.08 -0.49
C THR A 151 -6.73 13.73 0.22
N THR A 152 -6.87 13.08 1.38
CA THR A 152 -5.70 12.60 2.11
C THR A 152 -5.17 11.35 1.42
N LYS A 153 -3.96 11.42 0.87
CA LYS A 153 -3.22 10.24 0.35
C LYS A 153 -3.11 9.09 1.36
N ASN A 154 -3.27 9.38 2.65
CA ASN A 154 -3.24 8.39 3.73
C ASN A 154 -4.57 7.67 4.00
N ALA A 155 -5.63 7.94 3.23
CA ALA A 155 -6.96 7.37 3.51
C ALA A 155 -6.94 5.84 3.57
N ASN A 156 -6.09 5.20 2.75
CA ASN A 156 -6.07 3.75 2.57
C ASN A 156 -4.92 3.04 3.30
N VAL A 157 -4.13 3.74 4.11
CA VAL A 157 -2.94 3.15 4.79
C VAL A 157 -3.33 1.99 5.71
N HIS A 158 -4.51 2.08 6.32
CA HIS A 158 -5.06 1.04 7.19
C HIS A 158 -5.13 -0.34 6.52
N VAL A 159 -5.28 -0.41 5.19
CA VAL A 159 -5.32 -1.69 4.44
C VAL A 159 -4.01 -2.46 4.55
N MET A 160 -2.86 -1.75 4.59
CA MET A 160 -1.55 -2.39 4.78
C MET A 160 -1.39 -2.94 6.19
N VAL A 161 -1.81 -2.19 7.20
CA VAL A 161 -1.77 -2.62 8.60
C VAL A 161 -2.70 -3.82 8.82
N GLU A 162 -3.90 -3.79 8.24
CA GLU A 162 -4.85 -4.90 8.27
C GLU A 162 -4.27 -6.17 7.63
N PHE A 163 -3.58 -6.04 6.49
CA PHE A 163 -2.85 -7.16 5.88
C PHE A 163 -1.81 -7.76 6.82
N GLY A 164 -0.97 -6.93 7.45
CA GLY A 164 0.03 -7.39 8.42
C GLY A 164 -0.59 -8.14 9.60
N LEU A 165 -1.66 -7.59 10.18
CA LEU A 165 -2.38 -8.21 11.30
C LEU A 165 -3.08 -9.52 10.90
N LYS A 166 -3.69 -9.59 9.71
CA LYS A 166 -4.31 -10.82 9.21
C LYS A 166 -3.28 -11.93 8.99
N LEU A 167 -2.14 -11.60 8.39
CA LEU A 167 -1.06 -12.56 8.21
C LEU A 167 -0.53 -13.03 9.58
N TYR A 168 -0.33 -12.10 10.52
CA TYR A 168 0.09 -12.45 11.88
C TYR A 168 -0.88 -13.44 12.55
N HIS A 169 -2.18 -13.14 12.46
CA HIS A 169 -3.23 -13.98 13.02
C HIS A 169 -3.22 -15.39 12.42
N ILE A 170 -3.03 -15.52 11.10
CA ILE A 170 -2.92 -16.82 10.42
C ILE A 170 -1.71 -17.61 10.94
N LEU A 171 -0.56 -16.95 11.10
CA LEU A 171 0.67 -17.58 11.58
C LEU A 171 0.52 -18.07 13.03
N LEU A 172 -0.12 -17.28 13.90
CA LEU A 172 -0.42 -17.67 15.28
C LEU A 172 -1.38 -18.86 15.33
N LYS A 173 -2.45 -18.84 14.52
CA LYS A 173 -3.44 -19.91 14.48
C LYS A 173 -2.85 -21.25 14.00
N ARG A 174 -1.77 -21.20 13.22
CA ARG A 174 -1.06 -22.38 12.70
C ARG A 174 0.08 -22.86 13.61
N GLU A 175 0.23 -22.29 14.81
CA GLU A 175 1.30 -22.62 15.78
C GLU A 175 2.72 -22.51 15.22
N LYS A 176 2.92 -21.79 14.10
CA LYS A 176 4.24 -21.59 13.48
C LYS A 176 5.17 -20.69 14.31
N VAL A 177 4.64 -20.06 15.35
CA VAL A 177 5.32 -19.06 16.19
C VAL A 177 5.63 -19.61 17.60
N THR A 178 5.50 -20.92 17.78
CA THR A 178 5.72 -21.61 19.07
C THR A 178 7.09 -22.28 19.14
#